data_AF-A0A4S4EEB9-F1
#
_entry.id   AF-A0A4S4EEB9-F1
#
_cell.length_a   1.000
_cell.length_b   1.000
_cell.length_c   1.000
_cell.angle_alpha   90.00
_cell.angle_beta   90.00
_cell.angle_gamma   90.00
#
_symmetry.space_group_name_H-M   'P 1'
#
loop_
_entity.id
_entity.type
_entity.pdbx_description
1 polymer ?
#
loop_
_entity_poly.entity_id
_entity_poly.type
_entity_poly.pdbx_seq_one_letter_code
_entity_poly.pdbx_strand_id
1 'polypeptide(L)'
;MISYLEGLSYSVESWRFPDRNTGVGQMISSYLANKSELDDHAIHLLFSANRWEKRFVSMSHALCYVLLLQRSLMENKLRSGTTLIVDRYSFSGVAFSSAKGLDIEWCKAPEMGLLSPDHNHVLNLAD
;
A
#
# COMPACT_ATOMS: atom_id res chain seq x y z
N MET A 1 -10.58 13.96 -9.25
CA MET A 1 -11.09 12.59 -9.44
C MET A 1 -12.02 12.17 -8.30
N ILE A 2 -11.57 12.17 -7.03
CA ILE A 2 -12.43 11.87 -5.86
C ILE A 2 -13.74 12.67 -5.88
N SER A 3 -13.65 14.00 -5.87
CA SER A 3 -14.84 14.87 -5.85
C SER A 3 -15.75 14.71 -7.08
N TYR A 4 -15.19 14.27 -8.22
CA TYR A 4 -15.99 13.97 -9.41
C TYR A 4 -16.81 12.69 -9.21
N LEU A 5 -16.21 11.63 -8.65
CA LEU A 5 -16.92 10.37 -8.36
C LEU A 5 -17.95 10.54 -7.23
N GLU A 6 -17.62 11.32 -6.21
CA GLU A 6 -18.56 11.67 -5.13
C GLU A 6 -19.77 12.46 -5.68
N GLY A 7 -19.55 13.38 -6.61
CA GLY A 7 -20.62 14.09 -7.30
C GLY A 7 -21.56 13.19 -8.12
N LEU A 8 -21.07 12.01 -8.53
CA LEU A 8 -21.86 10.95 -9.16
C LEU A 8 -22.49 9.97 -8.16
N SER A 9 -22.42 10.27 -6.85
CA SER A 9 -22.92 9.42 -5.76
C SER A 9 -22.20 8.07 -5.60
N TYR A 10 -20.97 7.93 -6.11
CA TYR A 10 -20.13 6.78 -5.81
C TYR A 10 -19.48 6.92 -4.43
N SER A 11 -19.52 5.85 -3.62
CA SER A 11 -18.71 5.76 -2.41
C SER A 11 -17.24 5.60 -2.83
N VAL A 12 -16.39 6.56 -2.48
CA VAL A 12 -14.98 6.54 -2.83
C VAL A 12 -14.12 6.98 -1.64
N GLU A 13 -12.92 6.40 -1.52
CA GLU A 13 -11.92 6.84 -0.54
C GLU A 13 -10.56 7.05 -1.21
N SER A 14 -9.81 8.03 -0.71
CA SER A 14 -8.43 8.29 -1.13
C SER A 14 -7.46 7.68 -0.13
N TRP A 15 -6.58 6.82 -0.62
CA TRP A 15 -5.54 6.14 0.16
C TRP A 15 -4.17 6.48 -0.42
N ARG A 16 -3.11 6.35 0.38
CA ARG A 16 -1.73 6.62 -0.07
C ARG A 16 -0.75 5.66 0.60
N PHE A 17 0.26 5.24 -0.16
CA PHE A 17 1.43 4.54 0.39
C PHE A 17 2.74 5.33 0.17
N PRO A 18 3.68 5.29 1.13
CA PRO A 18 3.56 4.61 2.42
C PRO A 18 2.56 5.33 3.35
N ASP A 19 1.81 4.58 4.16
CA ASP A 19 1.09 5.17 5.28
C ASP A 19 2.09 5.50 6.37
N ARG A 20 2.37 6.79 6.56
CA ARG A 20 3.37 7.28 7.51
C ARG A 20 2.89 7.27 8.96
N ASN A 21 1.62 6.95 9.23
CA ASN A 21 1.06 6.98 10.60
C ASN A 21 1.32 5.69 11.40
N THR A 22 1.84 4.64 10.76
CA THR A 22 2.16 3.37 11.43
C THR A 22 3.62 3.34 11.89
N GLY A 23 3.98 2.38 12.74
CA GLY A 23 5.37 2.19 13.17
C GLY A 23 6.32 1.98 11.98
N VAL A 24 5.93 1.12 11.03
CA VAL A 24 6.70 0.89 9.79
C VAL A 24 6.76 2.17 8.94
N GLY A 25 5.64 2.90 8.84
CA GLY A 25 5.56 4.17 8.15
C GLY A 25 6.51 5.25 8.68
N GLN A 26 6.73 5.28 9.99
CA GLN A 26 7.68 6.19 10.63
C GLN A 26 9.14 5.82 10.32
N MET A 27 9.45 4.52 10.23
CA MET A 27 10.77 4.05 9.79
C MET A 27 11.05 4.47 8.34
N ILE A 28 10.09 4.26 7.45
CA ILE A 28 10.17 4.70 6.05
C ILE A 28 10.32 6.22 5.96
N SER A 29 9.59 6.97 6.79
CA SER A 29 9.66 8.44 6.80
C SER A 29 11.04 8.95 7.21
N SER A 30 11.68 8.30 8.20
CA SER A 30 13.05 8.62 8.61
C SER A 30 14.05 8.36 7.49
N TYR A 31 13.90 7.24 6.78
CA TYR A 31 14.72 6.91 5.61
C TYR A 31 14.57 7.94 4.49
N LEU A 32 13.32 8.25 4.08
CA LEU A 32 13.04 9.22 3.01
C LEU A 32 13.50 10.65 3.36
N ALA A 33 13.61 10.96 4.66
CA ALA A 33 14.13 12.23 5.15
C ALA A 33 15.66 12.24 5.34
N ASN A 34 16.38 11.20 4.90
CA ASN A 34 17.81 11.01 5.11
C ASN A 34 18.24 11.09 6.59
N LYS A 35 17.35 10.72 7.52
CA LYS A 35 17.62 10.68 8.97
C LYS A 35 18.11 9.32 9.45
N SER A 36 18.02 8.30 8.61
CA SER A 36 18.49 6.95 8.88
C SER A 36 18.99 6.33 7.58
N GLU A 37 20.14 5.67 7.64
CA GLU A 37 20.62 4.83 6.54
C GLU A 37 20.07 3.41 6.70
N LEU A 38 19.54 2.87 5.61
CA LEU A 38 19.06 1.49 5.53
C LEU A 38 19.51 0.92 4.19
N ASP A 39 19.86 -0.37 4.20
CA ASP A 39 20.12 -1.13 2.98
C ASP A 39 18.89 -1.12 2.06
N ASP A 40 19.13 -1.10 0.75
CA ASP A 40 18.06 -0.98 -0.25
C ASP A 40 17.07 -2.18 -0.23
N HIS A 41 17.51 -3.38 0.15
CA HIS A 41 16.62 -4.53 0.37
C HIS A 41 15.79 -4.34 1.62
N ALA A 42 16.41 -3.87 2.72
CA ALA A 42 15.71 -3.66 3.98
C ALA A 42 14.59 -2.61 3.83
N ILE A 43 14.88 -1.46 3.22
CA ILE A 43 13.86 -0.43 3.00
C ILE A 43 12.78 -0.89 2.02
N HIS A 44 13.12 -1.66 0.97
CA HIS A 44 12.14 -2.23 0.06
C HIS A 44 11.14 -3.11 0.83
N LEU A 45 11.63 -4.00 1.68
CA LEU A 45 10.79 -4.86 2.51
C LEU A 45 9.93 -4.06 3.49
N LEU A 46 10.41 -2.94 4.04
CA LEU A 46 9.59 -2.06 4.87
C LEU A 46 8.44 -1.43 4.07
N PHE A 47 8.68 -0.98 2.83
CA PHE A 47 7.61 -0.50 1.96
C PHE A 47 6.55 -1.58 1.68
N SER A 48 6.98 -2.82 1.44
CA SER A 48 6.07 -3.96 1.26
C SER A 48 5.30 -4.27 2.54
N ALA A 49 5.99 -4.32 3.69
CA ALA A 49 5.38 -4.54 5.00
C ALA A 49 4.33 -3.47 5.33
N ASN A 50 4.57 -2.20 4.98
CA ASN A 50 3.62 -1.11 5.16
C ASN A 50 2.32 -1.27 4.33
N ARG A 51 2.39 -1.96 3.18
CA ARG A 51 1.19 -2.38 2.42
C ARG A 51 0.49 -3.55 3.08
N TRP A 52 1.25 -4.55 3.53
CA TRP A 52 0.72 -5.73 4.22
C TRP A 52 0.07 -5.40 5.57
N GLU A 53 0.56 -4.44 6.35
CA GLU A 53 -0.09 -4.08 7.61
C GLU A 53 -1.43 -3.35 7.40
N LYS A 54 -1.63 -2.66 6.28
CA LYS A 54 -2.98 -2.19 5.90
C LYS A 54 -3.93 -3.33 5.56
N ARG A 55 -3.37 -4.47 5.12
CA ARG A 55 -4.13 -5.72 5.05
C ARG A 55 -4.54 -6.20 6.46
N PHE A 56 -3.74 -5.90 7.47
CA PHE A 56 -3.88 -6.41 8.83
C PHE A 56 -4.04 -5.27 9.85
N VAL A 57 -5.20 -4.60 9.89
CA VAL A 57 -5.49 -3.66 10.97
C VAL A 57 -6.38 -4.30 12.03
N SER A 58 -5.69 -4.71 13.10
CA SER A 58 -6.05 -4.66 14.52
C SER A 58 -7.54 -4.55 14.88
N MET A 59 -8.19 -5.70 15.04
CA MET A 59 -9.32 -5.83 15.97
C MET A 59 -8.77 -5.88 17.40
N SER A 60 -8.83 -4.76 18.12
CA SER A 60 -8.90 -4.79 19.57
C SER A 60 -10.30 -5.28 19.95
N HIS A 61 -10.47 -6.59 20.11
CA HIS A 61 -11.29 -7.25 21.13
C HIS A 61 -11.36 -8.75 20.85
N ALA A 62 -11.16 -9.51 21.93
CA ALA A 62 -11.07 -10.96 21.96
C ALA A 62 -12.28 -11.65 21.32
N LEU A 63 -12.02 -12.51 20.34
CA LEU A 63 -12.63 -13.83 20.15
C LEU A 63 -11.95 -14.51 18.94
N CYS A 64 -10.68 -14.83 19.16
CA CYS A 64 -9.89 -15.70 18.30
C CYS A 64 -10.51 -17.11 18.36
N TYR A 65 -11.14 -17.57 17.27
CA TYR A 65 -10.84 -18.85 16.59
C TYR A 65 -11.85 -19.23 15.47
N VAL A 66 -12.99 -18.55 15.33
CA VAL A 66 -13.94 -18.76 14.20
C VAL A 66 -13.79 -17.68 13.10
N LEU A 67 -12.96 -16.66 13.34
CA LEU A 67 -12.73 -15.48 12.50
C LEU A 67 -11.60 -15.64 11.46
N LEU A 68 -11.40 -16.85 10.92
CA LEU A 68 -10.42 -17.08 9.84
C LEU A 68 -10.77 -16.37 8.50
N LEU A 69 -11.81 -15.53 8.45
CA LEU A 69 -12.27 -14.93 7.20
C LEU A 69 -12.74 -13.47 7.31
N GLN A 70 -12.12 -12.64 8.17
CA GLN A 70 -12.40 -11.20 8.17
C GLN A 70 -11.23 -10.40 7.59
N ARG A 71 -11.16 -10.52 6.27
CA ARG A 71 -10.73 -9.58 5.23
C ARG A 71 -10.24 -8.21 5.72
N SER A 72 -9.12 -7.79 5.15
CA SER A 72 -8.46 -6.51 5.40
C SER A 72 -9.38 -5.29 5.33
N LEU A 73 -8.97 -4.15 5.90
CA LEU A 73 -9.70 -2.88 5.76
C LEU A 73 -9.94 -2.55 4.27
N MET A 74 -8.94 -2.75 3.40
CA MET A 74 -9.09 -2.57 1.95
C MET A 74 -10.14 -3.52 1.37
N GLU A 75 -10.05 -4.82 1.65
CA GLU A 75 -11.02 -5.81 1.18
C GLU A 75 -12.44 -5.54 1.69
N ASN A 76 -12.60 -5.08 2.93
CA ASN A 76 -13.90 -4.76 3.51
C ASN A 76 -14.52 -3.54 2.83
N LYS A 77 -13.74 -2.46 2.61
CA LYS A 77 -14.21 -1.27 1.89
C LYS A 77 -14.62 -1.59 0.46
N LEU A 78 -13.79 -2.36 -0.26
CA LEU A 78 -14.12 -2.81 -1.61
C LEU A 78 -15.40 -3.65 -1.62
N ARG A 79 -15.60 -4.52 -0.62
CA ARG A 79 -16.80 -5.36 -0.51
C ARG A 79 -18.06 -4.61 -0.09
N SER A 80 -17.92 -3.50 0.62
CA SER A 80 -19.04 -2.61 0.92
C SER A 80 -19.42 -1.70 -0.26
N GLY A 81 -18.78 -1.87 -1.42
CA GLY A 81 -19.05 -1.08 -2.62
C GLY A 81 -18.30 0.26 -2.67
N THR A 82 -17.28 0.44 -1.82
CA THR A 82 -16.45 1.64 -1.81
C THR A 82 -15.29 1.47 -2.81
N THR A 83 -15.18 2.38 -3.77
CA THR A 83 -14.05 2.47 -4.68
C THR A 83 -12.84 3.06 -3.94
N LEU A 84 -11.65 2.47 -4.10
CA LEU A 84 -10.42 2.98 -3.50
C LEU A 84 -9.52 3.61 -4.58
N ILE A 85 -9.23 4.90 -4.45
CA ILE A 85 -8.21 5.57 -5.25
C ILE A 85 -6.94 5.59 -4.42
N VAL A 86 -5.91 4.89 -4.90
CA VAL A 86 -4.67 4.70 -4.14
C VAL A 86 -3.52 5.43 -4.82
N ASP A 87 -3.01 6.47 -4.17
CA ASP A 87 -1.80 7.18 -4.58
C ASP A 87 -0.57 6.35 -4.18
N ARG A 88 0.04 5.74 -5.22
CA ARG A 88 1.15 4.76 -5.15
C ARG A 88 0.73 3.44 -4.52
N TYR A 89 1.17 2.34 -5.13
CA TYR A 89 0.96 0.98 -4.64
C TYR A 89 2.18 0.11 -4.96
N SER A 90 2.02 -1.21 -5.12
CA SER A 90 3.10 -2.17 -5.40
C SER A 90 4.02 -1.76 -6.56
N PHE A 91 3.45 -1.24 -7.66
CA PHE A 91 4.22 -0.79 -8.83
C PHE A 91 5.28 0.26 -8.49
N SER A 92 4.97 1.21 -7.59
CA SER A 92 5.92 2.23 -7.16
C SER A 92 7.10 1.63 -6.38
N GLY A 93 6.84 0.62 -5.54
CA GLY A 93 7.87 -0.08 -4.78
C GLY A 93 8.83 -0.85 -5.70
N VAL A 94 8.27 -1.61 -6.65
CA VAL A 94 9.06 -2.36 -7.63
C VAL A 94 9.88 -1.43 -8.51
N ALA A 95 9.28 -0.37 -9.06
CA ALA A 95 9.96 0.58 -9.94
C ALA A 95 11.09 1.33 -9.21
N PHE A 96 10.85 1.81 -7.98
CA PHE A 96 11.85 2.59 -7.25
C PHE A 96 13.06 1.76 -6.83
N SER A 97 12.83 0.52 -6.37
CA SER A 97 13.93 -0.36 -5.95
C SER A 97 14.70 -0.95 -7.12
N SER A 98 14.02 -1.34 -8.21
CA SER A 98 14.73 -1.79 -9.41
C SER A 98 15.57 -0.69 -10.05
N ALA A 99 15.12 0.58 -10.00
CA ALA A 99 15.91 1.72 -10.44
C ALA A 99 17.20 1.94 -9.63
N LYS A 100 17.27 1.41 -8.39
CA LYS A 100 18.47 1.41 -7.56
C LYS A 100 19.40 0.22 -7.82
N GLY A 101 19.02 -0.69 -8.72
CA GLY A 101 19.82 -1.85 -9.10
C GLY A 101 19.41 -3.17 -8.46
N LEU A 102 18.30 -3.21 -7.71
CA LEU A 102 17.78 -4.48 -7.19
C LEU A 102 17.13 -5.29 -8.32
N ASP A 103 17.21 -6.61 -8.21
CA ASP A 103 16.56 -7.51 -9.16
C ASP A 103 15.03 -7.29 -9.17
N ILE A 104 14.46 -7.22 -10.38
CA ILE A 104 13.04 -6.89 -10.55
C ILE A 104 12.12 -7.99 -10.04
N GLU A 105 12.52 -9.26 -10.18
CA GLU A 105 11.72 -10.39 -9.70
C GLU A 105 11.79 -10.50 -8.19
N TRP A 106 12.97 -10.23 -7.61
CA TRP A 106 13.13 -10.05 -6.17
C TRP A 106 12.23 -8.92 -5.64
N CYS A 107 12.16 -7.77 -6.32
CA CYS A 107 11.29 -6.67 -5.90
C CYS A 107 9.79 -7.00 -5.99
N LYS A 108 9.38 -7.90 -6.89
CA LYS A 108 7.97 -8.33 -7.00
C LYS A 108 7.59 -9.35 -5.93
N ALA A 109 8.52 -10.20 -5.50
CA ALA A 109 8.24 -11.31 -4.60
C ALA A 109 7.53 -10.89 -3.28
N PRO A 110 7.94 -9.80 -2.59
CA PRO A 110 7.25 -9.33 -1.38
C PRO A 110 5.83 -8.80 -1.61
N GLU A 111 5.46 -8.49 -2.86
CA GLU A 111 4.15 -7.97 -3.24
C GLU A 111 3.14 -9.06 -3.57
N MET A 112 3.60 -10.29 -3.79
CA MET A 112 2.78 -11.42 -4.21
C MET A 112 1.70 -11.74 -3.17
N GLY A 113 0.44 -11.64 -3.57
CA GLY A 113 -0.72 -11.88 -2.68
C GLY A 113 -1.39 -10.60 -2.16
N LEU A 114 -0.83 -9.42 -2.42
CA LEU A 114 -1.56 -8.16 -2.27
C LEU A 114 -2.72 -8.08 -3.26
N LEU A 115 -3.72 -7.25 -2.95
CA LEU A 115 -4.86 -7.05 -3.84
C LEU A 115 -4.38 -6.41 -5.16
N SER A 116 -4.71 -7.05 -6.28
CA SER A 116 -4.48 -6.46 -7.60
C SER A 116 -5.47 -5.30 -7.83
N PRO A 117 -5.01 -4.11 -8.27
CA PRO A 117 -5.92 -3.05 -8.67
C PRO A 117 -6.67 -3.43 -9.96
N ASP A 118 -7.93 -3.03 -10.08
CA ASP A 118 -8.70 -3.19 -11.32
C ASP A 118 -8.13 -2.32 -12.46
N HIS A 119 -7.56 -1.17 -12.11
CA HIS A 119 -6.93 -0.24 -13.05
C HIS A 119 -5.70 0.43 -12.42
N ASN A 120 -4.62 0.54 -13.20
CA ASN A 120 -3.40 1.25 -12.81
C ASN A 120 -3.14 2.40 -13.79
N HIS A 121 -3.17 3.64 -13.30
CA HIS A 121 -2.94 4.83 -14.11
C HIS A 121 -1.55 5.42 -13.81
N VAL A 122 -0.67 5.44 -14.82
CA VAL A 122 0.63 6.12 -14.74
C VAL A 122 0.46 7.54 -15.23
N LEU A 123 0.81 8.52 -14.40
CA LEU A 123 0.86 9.93 -14.81
C LEU A 123 2.24 10.21 -15.39
N ASN A 124 2.34 10.20 -16.72
CA ASN A 124 3.57 10.55 -17.42
C ASN A 124 3.64 12.07 -17.60
N LEU A 125 4.68 12.67 -17.05
CA LEU A 125 5.04 14.07 -17.22
C LEU A 125 6.37 14.06 -17.98
N ALA A 126 6.30 13.91 -19.30
CA ALA A 126 7.45 14.11 -20.16
C ALA A 126 7.62 15.61 -20.38
N ASP A 127 8.85 16.10 -20.21
CA ASP A 127 9.23 17.46 -20.62
C ASP A 127 9.13 17.62 -22.14
#